data_AF-A0A838JFT9-F1
#
_entry.id   AF-A0A838JFT9-F1
#
_cell.length_a   1.000
_cell.length_b   1.000
_cell.length_c   1.000
_cell.angle_alpha   90.00
_cell.angle_beta   90.00
_cell.angle_gamma   90.00
#
_symmetry.space_group_name_H-M   'P 1'
#
loop_
_entity.id
_entity.type
_entity.pdbx_description
1 polymer ?
#
loop_
_entity_poly.entity_id
_entity_poly.type
_entity_poly.pdbx_seq_one_letter_code
_entity_poly.pdbx_strand_id
1 'polypeptide(L)'
;MKSGIHIHVRAFSESVQGYLRTSGYTQKELANVLGLHPKVLSRKLHGSGNARLTHLEVQRIITTLARWHAITTQDEALCLLELAQLGPTIFSAEEWQMPPLSVLAPKRAQPISTGGHAFQHNLPAPTTRLIGREWAVAHLRQLLGRDDVRLVTLVGTGGSGKTRLALQVATALVGAFAQGVWLVSLARVSDPALVPMSIIQALNIQPTPSLPPLQSLVAYLKNKQLLLVLDNFEQVGEA
;
A
#
# COMPACT_ATOMS: atom_id res chain seq x y z
N MET A 1 35.18 -19.19 -15.30
CA MET A 1 34.28 -18.33 -16.10
C MET A 1 33.58 -17.36 -15.16
N LYS A 2 33.86 -16.06 -15.26
CA LYS A 2 33.27 -15.02 -14.39
C LYS A 2 31.87 -14.70 -14.91
N SER A 3 30.84 -15.30 -14.30
CA SER A 3 29.44 -14.98 -14.60
C SER A 3 29.11 -13.61 -14.01
N GLY A 4 29.03 -12.60 -14.87
CA GLY A 4 28.54 -11.28 -14.51
C GLY A 4 27.04 -11.32 -14.30
N ILE A 5 26.61 -11.43 -13.04
CA ILE A 5 25.21 -11.21 -12.68
C ILE A 5 24.90 -9.74 -12.96
N HIS A 6 24.02 -9.51 -13.94
CA HIS A 6 23.46 -8.19 -14.23
C HIS A 6 22.68 -7.72 -13.00
N ILE A 7 23.26 -6.79 -12.25
CA ILE A 7 22.62 -6.18 -11.09
C ILE A 7 21.43 -5.35 -11.60
N HIS A 8 20.22 -5.64 -11.13
CA HIS A 8 19.01 -4.85 -11.37
C HIS A 8 19.04 -3.50 -10.60
N VAL A 9 20.13 -2.73 -10.75
CA VAL A 9 20.33 -1.41 -10.09
C VAL A 9 19.15 -0.47 -10.37
N ARG A 10 18.53 -0.60 -11.55
CA ARG A 10 17.45 0.27 -11.98
C ARG A 10 16.24 0.24 -11.05
N ALA A 11 15.79 -0.95 -10.62
CA ALA A 11 14.59 -1.07 -9.79
C ALA A 11 14.82 -0.55 -8.36
N PHE A 12 16.01 -0.80 -7.79
CA PHE A 12 16.42 -0.20 -6.53
C PHE A 12 16.44 1.33 -6.62
N SER A 13 17.08 1.87 -7.65
CA SER A 13 17.22 3.32 -7.83
C SER A 13 15.91 4.03 -8.10
N GLU A 14 15.02 3.44 -8.91
CA GLU A 14 13.66 3.94 -9.12
C GLU A 14 12.87 3.98 -7.80
N SER A 15 13.02 2.94 -6.96
CA SER A 15 12.39 2.88 -5.63
C SER A 15 12.92 3.98 -4.70
N VAL A 16 14.24 4.14 -4.60
CA VAL A 16 14.88 5.21 -3.80
C VAL A 16 14.43 6.59 -4.29
N GLN A 17 14.42 6.84 -5.60
CA GLN A 17 13.94 8.11 -6.17
C GLN A 17 12.46 8.36 -5.88
N GLY A 18 11.64 7.30 -5.90
CA GLY A 18 10.24 7.35 -5.51
C GLY A 18 10.07 7.84 -4.08
N TYR A 19 10.75 7.21 -3.12
CA TYR A 19 10.70 7.60 -1.71
C TYR A 19 11.19 9.03 -1.48
N LEU A 20 12.29 9.44 -2.11
CA LEU A 20 12.80 10.81 -2.03
C LEU A 20 11.76 11.82 -2.51
N ARG A 21 11.16 11.58 -3.68
CA ARG A 21 10.14 12.48 -4.27
C ARG A 21 8.91 12.59 -3.39
N THR A 22 8.37 11.50 -2.86
CA THR A 22 7.15 11.53 -2.03
C THR A 22 7.38 12.14 -0.65
N SER A 23 8.60 12.06 -0.13
CA SER A 23 8.99 12.64 1.17
C SER A 23 9.55 14.07 1.07
N GLY A 24 9.68 14.62 -0.14
CA GLY A 24 10.19 15.98 -0.37
C GLY A 24 11.72 16.11 -0.29
N TYR A 25 12.45 15.01 -0.09
CA TYR A 25 13.91 15.01 -0.08
C TYR A 25 14.49 14.86 -1.49
N THR A 26 15.71 15.31 -1.66
CA THR A 26 16.44 15.28 -2.93
C THR A 26 17.57 14.27 -2.92
N GLN A 27 17.95 13.79 -4.10
CA GLN A 27 19.14 12.94 -4.25
C GLN A 27 20.43 13.67 -3.83
N LYS A 28 20.45 15.00 -3.91
CA LYS A 28 21.58 15.83 -3.44
C LYS A 28 21.71 15.76 -1.92
N GLU A 29 20.60 15.87 -1.18
CA GLU A 29 20.60 15.72 0.27
C GLU A 29 21.01 14.30 0.68
N LEU A 30 20.54 13.29 -0.06
CA LEU A 30 20.94 11.90 0.20
C LEU A 30 22.45 11.74 0.00
N ALA A 31 23.00 12.29 -1.09
CA ALA A 31 24.44 12.27 -1.34
C ALA A 31 25.23 12.95 -0.21
N ASN A 32 24.77 14.10 0.27
CA ASN A 32 25.41 14.82 1.36
C ASN A 32 25.44 14.00 2.65
N VAL A 33 24.33 13.36 3.05
CA VAL A 33 24.27 12.47 4.22
C VAL A 33 25.18 11.26 4.06
N LEU A 34 25.30 10.74 2.84
CA LEU A 34 26.21 9.63 2.51
C LEU A 34 27.69 10.06 2.46
N GLY A 35 28.01 11.36 2.53
CA GLY A 35 29.37 11.85 2.33
C GLY A 35 29.88 11.66 0.90
N LEU A 36 28.96 11.56 -0.07
CA LEU A 36 29.24 11.36 -1.48
C LEU A 36 28.99 12.65 -2.25
N HIS A 37 29.79 12.89 -3.28
CA HIS A 37 29.47 13.97 -4.23
C HIS A 37 28.16 13.64 -4.99
N PRO A 38 27.24 14.59 -5.23
CA PRO A 38 25.95 14.32 -5.86
C PRO A 38 26.04 13.61 -7.22
N LYS A 39 27.02 14.00 -8.07
CA LYS A 39 27.28 13.32 -9.36
C LYS A 39 27.79 11.88 -9.20
N VAL A 40 28.45 11.54 -8.09
CA VAL A 40 28.93 10.19 -7.81
C VAL A 40 27.74 9.30 -7.43
N LEU A 41 26.90 9.74 -6.49
CA LEU A 41 25.68 9.01 -6.13
C LEU A 41 24.77 8.84 -7.36
N SER A 42 24.62 9.89 -8.18
CA SER A 42 23.82 9.82 -9.41
C SER A 42 24.32 8.75 -10.36
N ARG A 43 25.64 8.69 -10.63
CA ARG A 43 26.20 7.66 -11.52
C ARG A 43 26.01 6.25 -10.95
N LYS A 44 26.18 6.09 -9.63
CA LYS A 44 25.97 4.81 -8.94
C LYS A 44 24.51 4.34 -9.01
N LEU A 45 23.55 5.23 -8.81
CA LEU A 45 22.12 4.92 -8.91
C LEU A 45 21.69 4.64 -10.36
N HIS A 46 22.25 5.33 -11.35
CA HIS A 46 21.86 5.11 -12.76
C HIS A 46 22.65 3.97 -13.43
N GLY A 47 23.56 3.30 -12.70
CA GLY A 47 24.40 2.23 -13.26
C GLY A 47 25.32 2.70 -14.40
N SER A 48 25.73 3.98 -14.38
CA SER A 48 26.59 4.56 -15.43
C SER A 48 28.06 4.18 -15.21
N GLY A 49 28.60 3.37 -16.12
CA GLY A 49 29.99 2.90 -16.08
C GLY A 49 30.26 1.86 -14.98
N ASN A 50 31.48 1.85 -14.41
CA ASN A 50 31.87 0.92 -13.34
C ASN A 50 31.40 1.33 -11.93
N ALA A 51 30.58 2.37 -11.82
CA ALA A 51 30.14 2.91 -10.54
C ALA A 51 29.02 2.02 -9.95
N ARG A 52 29.34 1.26 -8.89
CA ARG A 52 28.39 0.41 -8.17
C ARG A 52 28.16 0.92 -6.75
N LEU A 53 26.95 0.72 -6.24
CA LEU A 53 26.67 0.88 -4.81
C LEU A 53 27.37 -0.23 -4.04
N THR A 54 28.03 0.14 -2.95
CA THR A 54 28.58 -0.83 -1.98
C THR A 54 27.49 -1.27 -1.01
N HIS A 55 27.72 -2.38 -0.30
CA HIS A 55 26.82 -2.85 0.76
C HIS A 55 26.60 -1.76 1.83
N LEU A 56 27.68 -1.08 2.23
CA LEU A 56 27.64 0.03 3.17
C LEU A 56 26.82 1.22 2.65
N GLU A 57 26.91 1.54 1.36
CA GLU A 57 26.11 2.60 0.76
C GLU A 57 24.62 2.23 0.75
N VAL A 58 24.28 0.97 0.47
CA VAL A 58 22.88 0.50 0.53
C VAL A 58 22.33 0.58 1.96
N GLN A 59 23.08 0.11 2.97
CA GLN A 59 22.68 0.23 4.38
C GLN A 59 22.45 1.68 4.78
N ARG A 60 23.37 2.58 4.40
CA ARG A 60 23.27 4.00 4.74
C ARG A 60 22.12 4.68 4.00
N ILE A 61 21.81 4.28 2.77
CA ILE A 61 20.62 4.76 2.05
C ILE A 61 19.36 4.37 2.84
N ILE A 62 19.21 3.09 3.19
CA ILE A 62 18.01 2.58 3.88
C ILE A 62 17.84 3.24 5.26
N THR A 63 18.90 3.32 6.05
CA THR A 63 18.86 3.98 7.36
C THR A 63 18.60 5.49 7.25
N THR A 64 19.10 6.15 6.20
CA THR A 64 18.79 7.56 5.93
C THR A 64 17.31 7.75 5.57
N LEU A 65 16.76 6.90 4.71
CA LEU A 65 15.35 6.94 4.35
C LEU A 65 14.45 6.67 5.57
N ALA A 66 14.81 5.71 6.43
CA ALA A 66 14.09 5.44 7.67
C ALA A 66 14.11 6.65 8.61
N ARG A 67 15.29 7.26 8.80
CA ARG A 67 15.45 8.47 9.63
C ARG A 67 14.60 9.64 9.11
N TRP A 68 14.47 9.76 7.81
CA TRP A 68 13.66 10.78 7.14
C TRP A 68 12.17 10.47 7.13
N HIS A 69 11.75 9.32 7.68
CA HIS A 69 10.39 8.80 7.56
C HIS A 69 9.94 8.68 6.09
N ALA A 70 10.89 8.57 5.16
CA ALA A 70 10.65 8.33 3.75
C ALA A 70 10.27 6.86 3.49
N ILE A 71 10.74 5.96 4.36
CA ILE A 71 10.18 4.63 4.57
C ILE A 71 9.68 4.55 6.01
N THR A 72 8.58 3.83 6.23
CA THR A 72 7.87 3.79 7.51
C THR A 72 7.67 2.37 8.03
N THR A 73 7.97 1.36 7.21
CA THR A 73 7.78 -0.06 7.53
C THR A 73 9.06 -0.87 7.32
N GLN A 74 9.21 -1.97 8.06
CA GLN A 74 10.31 -2.92 7.86
C GLN A 74 10.21 -3.61 6.50
N ASP A 75 8.99 -3.79 5.96
CA ASP A 75 8.80 -4.37 4.63
C ASP A 75 9.35 -3.48 3.51
N GLU A 76 9.23 -2.16 3.61
CA GLU A 76 9.87 -1.23 2.67
C GLU A 76 11.41 -1.33 2.73
N ALA A 77 11.97 -1.45 3.93
CA ALA A 77 13.41 -1.65 4.12
C ALA A 77 13.88 -3.00 3.54
N LEU A 78 13.15 -4.08 3.81
CA LEU A 78 13.44 -5.42 3.28
C LEU A 78 13.29 -5.48 1.76
N CYS A 79 12.29 -4.81 1.19
CA CYS A 79 12.12 -4.72 -0.26
C CYS A 79 13.28 -3.97 -0.92
N LEU A 80 13.78 -2.89 -0.30
CA LEU A 80 14.98 -2.20 -0.78
C LEU A 80 16.22 -3.10 -0.73
N LEU A 81 16.36 -3.95 0.30
CA LEU A 81 17.43 -4.94 0.38
C LEU A 81 17.32 -5.99 -0.72
N GLU A 82 16.13 -6.55 -0.92
CA GLU A 82 15.85 -7.53 -1.98
C GLU A 82 16.15 -6.96 -3.37
N LEU A 83 15.72 -5.73 -3.65
CA LEU A 83 16.02 -5.02 -4.89
C LEU A 83 17.53 -4.77 -5.08
N ALA A 84 18.26 -4.58 -3.99
CA ALA A 84 19.72 -4.49 -3.99
C ALA A 84 20.42 -5.86 -4.06
N GLN A 85 19.66 -6.97 -4.10
CA GLN A 85 20.15 -8.35 -4.04
C GLN A 85 20.89 -8.66 -2.72
N LEU A 86 20.43 -8.07 -1.62
CA LEU A 86 20.98 -8.20 -0.29
C LEU A 86 19.94 -8.82 0.66
N GLY A 87 20.43 -9.59 1.63
CA GLY A 87 19.61 -10.14 2.69
C GLY A 87 19.48 -9.20 3.89
N PRO A 88 18.55 -9.48 4.83
CA PRO A 88 18.37 -8.71 6.06
C PRO A 88 19.60 -8.74 6.98
N THR A 89 20.47 -9.74 6.81
CA THR A 89 21.73 -9.93 7.54
C THR A 89 22.77 -8.85 7.28
N ILE A 90 22.53 -7.98 6.29
CA ILE A 90 23.36 -6.80 6.12
C ILE A 90 23.28 -5.92 7.36
N PHE A 91 22.13 -5.86 8.04
CA PHE A 91 22.02 -5.26 9.36
C PHE A 91 22.11 -6.36 10.41
N SER A 92 22.89 -6.11 11.46
CA SER A 92 22.91 -6.96 12.65
C SER A 92 21.55 -6.96 13.35
N ALA A 93 21.30 -7.98 14.17
CA ALA A 93 20.09 -8.04 14.99
C ALA A 93 19.96 -6.82 15.91
N GLU A 94 21.08 -6.32 16.43
CA GLU A 94 21.12 -5.11 17.27
C GLU A 94 20.74 -3.85 16.48
N GLU A 95 21.28 -3.66 15.26
CA GLU A 95 20.91 -2.53 14.40
C GLU A 95 19.42 -2.49 14.06
N TRP A 96 18.78 -3.65 13.87
CA TRP A 96 17.32 -3.74 13.69
C TRP A 96 16.53 -3.29 14.93
N GLN A 97 17.11 -3.40 16.13
CA GLN A 97 16.50 -2.99 17.40
C GLN A 97 16.84 -1.55 17.81
N MET A 98 17.64 -0.83 17.02
CA MET A 98 17.99 0.57 17.26
C MET A 98 17.32 1.54 16.28
N PRO A 99 16.95 2.76 16.71
CA PRO A 99 16.48 3.79 15.79
C PRO A 99 17.55 4.12 14.73
N PRO A 100 17.17 4.34 13.46
CA PRO A 100 15.80 4.52 12.98
C PRO A 100 15.09 3.21 12.59
N LEU A 101 15.77 2.06 12.57
CA LEU A 101 15.20 0.80 12.06
C LEU A 101 14.18 0.19 13.01
N SER A 102 14.36 0.33 14.33
CA SER A 102 13.42 -0.21 15.32
C SER A 102 12.08 0.52 15.38
N VAL A 103 12.03 1.74 14.84
CA VAL A 103 10.80 2.56 14.79
C VAL A 103 9.97 2.25 13.53
N LEU A 104 10.56 1.54 12.56
CA LEU A 104 9.81 1.07 11.39
C LEU A 104 8.77 0.04 11.82
N ALA A 105 7.53 0.22 11.38
CA ALA A 105 6.45 -0.72 11.69
C ALA A 105 6.85 -2.14 11.23
N PRO A 106 6.76 -3.16 12.08
CA PRO A 106 7.31 -4.48 11.78
C PRO A 106 6.63 -5.12 10.57
N LYS A 107 7.41 -5.96 9.85
CA LYS A 107 6.91 -6.84 8.80
C LYS A 107 5.71 -7.59 9.35
N ARG A 108 4.56 -7.47 8.71
CA ARG A 108 3.38 -8.24 9.09
C ARG A 108 3.65 -9.71 8.79
N ALA A 109 4.18 -10.43 9.78
CA ALA A 109 4.06 -11.87 9.83
C ALA A 109 2.56 -12.17 9.69
N GLN A 110 2.20 -12.98 8.70
CA GLN A 110 0.84 -13.53 8.61
C GLN A 110 0.54 -14.17 9.97
N PRO A 111 -0.48 -13.72 10.71
CA PRO A 111 -0.75 -14.31 11.99
C PRO A 111 -1.43 -15.66 11.76
N ILE A 112 -0.70 -16.73 12.06
CA ILE A 112 -1.32 -17.94 12.61
C ILE A 112 -2.17 -17.50 13.79
N SER A 113 -3.46 -17.86 13.71
CA SER A 113 -4.54 -17.42 14.58
C SER A 113 -4.20 -17.52 16.06
N THR A 114 -4.25 -16.40 16.78
CA THR A 114 -4.77 -16.31 18.16
C THR A 114 -4.96 -14.83 18.54
N GLY A 115 -6.22 -14.39 18.55
CA GLY A 115 -6.78 -13.27 19.34
C GLY A 115 -6.02 -11.93 19.42
N GLY A 116 -6.26 -11.05 18.45
CA GLY A 116 -5.95 -9.61 18.51
C GLY A 116 -6.23 -8.94 17.16
N HIS A 117 -7.30 -8.13 17.07
CA HIS A 117 -7.92 -7.56 15.86
C HIS A 117 -7.06 -7.56 14.58
N ALA A 118 -7.20 -8.62 13.76
CA ALA A 118 -6.84 -8.56 12.36
C ALA A 118 -7.62 -7.40 11.71
N PHE A 119 -6.95 -6.50 11.00
CA PHE A 119 -7.66 -5.47 10.24
C PHE A 119 -8.58 -6.18 9.24
N GLN A 120 -9.88 -6.07 9.46
CA GLN A 120 -10.87 -6.87 8.74
C GLN A 120 -10.94 -6.41 7.28
N HIS A 121 -10.74 -7.32 6.33
CA HIS A 121 -10.99 -7.06 4.92
C HIS A 121 -11.24 -8.35 4.12
N ASN A 122 -11.87 -8.22 2.95
CA ASN A 122 -12.08 -9.30 1.98
C ASN A 122 -11.44 -9.02 0.61
N LEU A 123 -10.52 -8.05 0.55
CA LEU A 123 -9.86 -7.62 -0.69
C LEU A 123 -9.03 -8.76 -1.33
N PRO A 124 -9.10 -8.95 -2.66
CA PRO A 124 -8.26 -9.91 -3.35
C PRO A 124 -6.79 -9.52 -3.31
N ALA A 125 -5.90 -10.52 -3.33
CA ALA A 125 -4.46 -10.28 -3.43
C ALA A 125 -4.13 -9.50 -4.71
N PRO A 126 -3.28 -8.45 -4.66
CA PRO A 126 -2.89 -7.71 -5.85
C PRO A 126 -2.13 -8.64 -6.82
N THR A 127 -2.66 -8.85 -8.02
CA THR A 127 -2.01 -9.73 -9.02
C THR A 127 -0.82 -9.07 -9.69
N THR A 128 -0.80 -7.73 -9.79
CA THR A 128 0.27 -6.95 -10.45
C THR A 128 0.33 -5.51 -9.89
N ARG A 129 1.52 -4.90 -9.86
CA ARG A 129 1.70 -3.49 -9.43
C ARG A 129 0.95 -2.52 -10.35
N LEU A 130 0.21 -1.57 -9.77
CA LEU A 130 -0.46 -0.50 -10.51
C LEU A 130 0.58 0.58 -10.88
N ILE A 131 0.86 0.73 -12.18
CA ILE A 131 1.89 1.65 -12.69
C ILE A 131 1.25 2.98 -13.11
N GLY A 132 1.86 4.11 -12.73
CA GLY A 132 1.50 5.44 -13.27
C GLY A 132 0.20 6.01 -12.69
N ARG A 133 -0.25 5.51 -11.54
CA ARG A 133 -1.47 5.95 -10.83
C ARG A 133 -1.22 6.29 -9.37
N GLU A 134 0.05 6.49 -8.99
CA GLU A 134 0.49 6.76 -7.63
C GLU A 134 -0.15 8.05 -7.10
N TRP A 135 -0.25 9.09 -7.95
CA TRP A 135 -0.93 10.34 -7.61
C TRP A 135 -2.43 10.12 -7.33
N ALA A 136 -3.11 9.35 -8.17
CA ALA A 136 -4.54 9.08 -8.00
C ALA A 136 -4.80 8.28 -6.71
N VAL A 137 -3.93 7.33 -6.38
CA VAL A 137 -3.99 6.59 -5.11
C VAL A 137 -3.80 7.55 -3.92
N ALA A 138 -2.78 8.41 -3.96
CA ALA A 138 -2.52 9.38 -2.88
C ALA A 138 -3.69 10.35 -2.69
N HIS A 139 -4.23 10.88 -3.80
CA HIS A 139 -5.36 11.81 -3.77
C HIS A 139 -6.62 11.16 -3.18
N LEU A 140 -6.95 9.94 -3.61
CA LEU A 140 -8.11 9.21 -3.07
C LEU A 140 -7.94 8.85 -1.60
N ARG A 141 -6.73 8.50 -1.15
CA ARG A 141 -6.43 8.27 0.28
C ARG A 141 -6.65 9.53 1.10
N GLN A 142 -6.20 10.69 0.60
CA GLN A 142 -6.41 11.97 1.28
C GLN A 142 -7.89 12.33 1.35
N LEU A 143 -8.64 12.15 0.25
CA LEU A 143 -10.08 12.39 0.24
C LEU A 143 -10.82 11.50 1.25
N LEU A 144 -10.54 10.19 1.23
CA LEU A 144 -11.19 9.22 2.13
C LEU A 144 -10.76 9.35 3.60
N GLY A 145 -9.66 10.07 3.88
CA GLY A 145 -9.22 10.37 5.24
C GLY A 145 -9.89 11.61 5.86
N ARG A 146 -10.74 12.32 5.11
CA ARG A 146 -11.45 13.50 5.62
C ARG A 146 -12.82 13.12 6.19
N ASP A 147 -13.14 13.60 7.38
CA ASP A 147 -14.42 13.32 8.05
C ASP A 147 -15.66 13.87 7.30
N ASP A 148 -15.49 14.89 6.45
CA ASP A 148 -16.57 15.46 5.65
C ASP A 148 -16.85 14.68 4.36
N VAL A 149 -15.96 13.76 3.96
CA VAL A 149 -16.10 12.95 2.74
C VAL A 149 -16.58 11.55 3.07
N ARG A 150 -17.84 11.25 2.69
CA ARG A 150 -18.47 9.93 2.97
C ARG A 150 -18.71 9.07 1.73
N LEU A 151 -18.55 9.65 0.53
CA LEU A 151 -18.75 8.97 -0.74
C LEU A 151 -17.78 9.51 -1.78
N VAL A 152 -17.13 8.61 -2.50
CA VAL A 152 -16.31 8.93 -3.66
C VAL A 152 -16.72 8.02 -4.80
N THR A 153 -17.07 8.61 -5.95
CA THR A 153 -17.45 7.86 -7.15
C THR A 153 -16.33 7.93 -8.16
N LEU A 154 -15.82 6.78 -8.59
CA LEU A 154 -14.86 6.68 -9.67
C LEU A 154 -15.59 6.55 -11.00
N VAL A 155 -15.51 7.58 -11.84
CA VAL A 155 -16.13 7.61 -13.17
C VAL A 155 -15.04 7.55 -14.24
N GLY A 156 -15.34 6.88 -15.35
CA GLY A 156 -14.41 6.74 -16.47
C GLY A 156 -14.83 5.62 -17.41
N THR A 157 -14.24 5.61 -18.61
CA THR A 157 -14.55 4.62 -19.65
C THR A 157 -14.27 3.18 -19.20
N GLY A 158 -14.91 2.21 -19.85
CA GLY A 158 -14.58 0.79 -19.67
C GLY A 158 -13.09 0.54 -19.88
N GLY A 159 -12.49 -0.33 -19.06
CA GLY A 159 -11.06 -0.67 -19.17
C GLY A 159 -10.07 0.39 -18.65
N SER A 160 -10.52 1.57 -18.18
CA SER A 160 -9.64 2.62 -17.64
C SER A 160 -8.94 2.28 -16.30
N GLY A 161 -9.26 1.12 -15.72
CA GLY A 161 -8.61 0.62 -14.50
C GLY A 161 -9.23 1.09 -13.19
N LYS A 162 -10.49 1.57 -13.20
CA LYS A 162 -11.21 2.07 -12.00
C LYS A 162 -11.24 1.06 -10.85
N THR A 163 -11.66 -0.17 -11.13
CA THR A 163 -11.67 -1.27 -10.16
C THR A 163 -10.28 -1.49 -9.57
N ARG A 164 -9.25 -1.51 -10.42
CA ARG A 164 -7.88 -1.72 -9.96
C ARG A 164 -7.36 -0.57 -9.10
N LEU A 165 -7.72 0.67 -9.44
CA LEU A 165 -7.42 1.85 -8.63
C LEU A 165 -8.15 1.80 -7.28
N ALA A 166 -9.45 1.46 -7.27
CA ALA A 166 -10.23 1.32 -6.05
C ALA A 166 -9.64 0.26 -5.11
N LEU A 167 -9.30 -0.92 -5.65
CA LEU A 167 -8.68 -2.00 -4.88
C LEU A 167 -7.30 -1.62 -4.33
N GLN A 168 -6.50 -0.90 -5.11
CA GLN A 168 -5.20 -0.41 -4.66
C GLN A 168 -5.34 0.59 -3.50
N VAL A 169 -6.29 1.51 -3.59
CA VAL A 169 -6.60 2.48 -2.53
C VAL A 169 -7.14 1.77 -1.29
N ALA A 170 -8.09 0.85 -1.47
CA ALA A 170 -8.68 0.05 -0.41
C ALA A 170 -7.63 -0.75 0.35
N THR A 171 -6.70 -1.39 -0.37
CA THR A 171 -5.56 -2.13 0.20
C THR A 171 -4.67 -1.20 1.03
N ALA A 172 -4.40 0.00 0.54
CA ALA A 172 -3.59 1.00 1.24
C ALA A 172 -4.28 1.62 2.47
N LEU A 173 -5.60 1.40 2.64
CA LEU A 173 -6.39 1.87 3.77
C LEU A 173 -6.76 0.75 4.74
N VAL A 174 -6.29 -0.48 4.53
CA VAL A 174 -6.46 -1.58 5.48
C VAL A 174 -5.82 -1.19 6.81
N GLY A 175 -6.66 -1.06 7.85
CA GLY A 175 -6.25 -0.62 9.19
C GLY A 175 -6.53 0.84 9.51
N ALA A 176 -6.90 1.66 8.52
CA ALA A 176 -7.34 3.04 8.76
C ALA A 176 -8.77 3.11 9.32
N PHE A 177 -9.57 2.07 9.10
CA PHE A 177 -10.96 1.99 9.53
C PHE A 177 -11.14 0.92 10.61
N ALA A 178 -11.77 1.29 11.73
CA ALA A 178 -11.90 0.44 12.91
C ALA A 178 -12.67 -0.87 12.64
N GLN A 179 -13.61 -0.85 11.69
CA GLN A 179 -14.37 -2.03 11.26
C GLN A 179 -13.96 -2.52 9.87
N GLY A 180 -12.81 -2.06 9.36
CA GLY A 180 -12.16 -2.64 8.21
C GLY A 180 -12.56 -2.07 6.85
N VAL A 181 -12.12 -2.76 5.80
CA VAL A 181 -12.27 -2.37 4.40
C VAL A 181 -12.88 -3.53 3.61
N TRP A 182 -13.99 -3.29 2.91
CA TRP A 182 -14.79 -4.36 2.32
C TRP A 182 -15.14 -4.07 0.87
N LEU A 183 -14.82 -5.02 0.00
CA LEU A 183 -15.25 -5.07 -1.38
C LEU A 183 -16.61 -5.76 -1.48
N VAL A 184 -17.54 -5.12 -2.18
CA VAL A 184 -18.83 -5.68 -2.58
C VAL A 184 -18.89 -5.64 -4.10
N SER A 185 -18.75 -6.81 -4.73
CA SER A 185 -18.92 -6.93 -6.17
C SER A 185 -20.41 -7.04 -6.50
N LEU A 186 -20.92 -6.10 -7.28
CA LEU A 186 -22.31 -6.06 -7.76
C LEU A 186 -22.44 -6.62 -9.18
N ALA A 187 -21.43 -7.31 -9.69
CA ALA A 187 -21.37 -7.79 -11.08
C ALA A 187 -22.53 -8.72 -11.49
N ARG A 188 -23.26 -9.30 -10.52
CA ARG A 188 -24.43 -10.17 -10.73
C ARG A 188 -25.71 -9.63 -10.08
N VAL A 189 -25.72 -8.36 -9.69
CA VAL A 189 -26.85 -7.72 -9.00
C VAL A 189 -27.53 -6.77 -9.97
N SER A 190 -28.67 -7.20 -10.52
CA SER A 190 -29.46 -6.39 -11.44
C SER A 190 -30.65 -5.71 -10.77
N ASP A 191 -31.18 -6.30 -9.70
CA ASP A 191 -32.26 -5.74 -8.88
C ASP A 191 -31.68 -4.86 -7.75
N PRO A 192 -32.00 -3.54 -7.71
CA PRO A 192 -31.57 -2.64 -6.63
C PRO A 192 -31.93 -3.12 -5.22
N ALA A 193 -33.04 -3.84 -5.07
CA ALA A 193 -33.48 -4.37 -3.77
C ALA A 193 -32.53 -5.42 -3.19
N LEU A 194 -31.66 -6.03 -4.01
CA LEU A 194 -30.69 -7.04 -3.59
C LEU A 194 -29.37 -6.44 -3.09
N VAL A 195 -29.07 -5.18 -3.42
CA VAL A 195 -27.81 -4.51 -3.01
C VAL A 195 -27.58 -4.59 -1.49
N PRO A 196 -28.57 -4.31 -0.61
CA PRO A 196 -28.36 -4.43 0.84
C PRO A 196 -27.99 -5.84 1.28
N MET A 197 -28.58 -6.87 0.67
CA MET A 197 -28.24 -8.27 0.97
C MET A 197 -26.83 -8.63 0.52
N SER A 198 -26.39 -8.15 -0.65
CA SER A 198 -25.02 -8.33 -1.13
C SER A 198 -23.98 -7.70 -0.18
N ILE A 199 -24.29 -6.54 0.40
CA ILE A 199 -23.43 -5.89 1.40
C ILE A 199 -23.41 -6.71 2.70
N ILE A 200 -24.56 -7.15 3.20
CA ILE A 200 -24.67 -8.01 4.40
C ILE A 200 -23.81 -9.27 4.26
N GLN A 201 -23.90 -9.94 3.10
CA GLN A 201 -23.11 -11.13 2.78
C GLN A 201 -21.61 -10.82 2.74
N ALA A 202 -21.20 -9.75 2.07
CA ALA A 202 -19.79 -9.36 1.98
C ALA A 202 -19.18 -9.05 3.35
N LEU A 203 -19.97 -8.46 4.25
CA LEU A 203 -19.58 -8.13 5.62
C LEU A 203 -19.70 -9.32 6.60
N ASN A 204 -20.17 -10.48 6.14
CA ASN A 204 -20.49 -11.65 6.98
C ASN A 204 -21.39 -11.32 8.19
N ILE A 205 -22.38 -10.43 7.98
CA ILE A 205 -23.33 -10.04 9.02
C ILE A 205 -24.49 -11.04 9.04
N GLN A 206 -24.93 -11.41 10.25
CA GLN A 206 -26.20 -12.11 10.41
C GLN A 206 -27.34 -11.08 10.35
N PRO A 207 -28.25 -11.17 9.36
CA PRO A 207 -29.38 -10.23 9.26
C PRO A 207 -30.31 -10.39 10.45
N THR A 208 -30.94 -9.29 10.88
CA THR A 208 -31.94 -9.34 11.95
C THR A 208 -33.25 -9.87 11.38
N PRO A 209 -33.79 -11.02 11.84
CA PRO A 209 -34.93 -11.67 11.19
C PRO A 209 -36.22 -10.82 11.16
N SER A 210 -36.35 -9.88 12.08
CA SER A 210 -37.51 -8.99 12.20
C SER A 210 -37.41 -7.70 11.38
N LEU A 211 -36.30 -7.47 10.66
CA LEU A 211 -36.06 -6.24 9.91
C LEU A 211 -35.80 -6.52 8.43
N PRO A 212 -36.31 -5.68 7.51
CA PRO A 212 -35.88 -5.69 6.12
C PRO A 212 -34.36 -5.57 5.98
N PRO A 213 -33.72 -6.14 4.93
CA PRO A 213 -32.28 -6.14 4.77
C PRO A 213 -31.61 -4.76 4.88
N LEU A 214 -32.20 -3.73 4.27
CA LEU A 214 -31.70 -2.37 4.35
C LEU A 214 -31.71 -1.82 5.80
N GLN A 215 -32.78 -2.09 6.56
CA GLN A 215 -32.88 -1.64 7.95
C GLN A 215 -31.90 -2.38 8.86
N SER A 216 -31.74 -3.70 8.66
CA SER A 216 -30.71 -4.49 9.34
C SER A 216 -29.30 -3.93 9.07
N LEU A 217 -29.01 -3.61 7.81
CA LEU A 217 -27.72 -3.05 7.40
C LEU A 217 -27.47 -1.67 8.03
N VAL A 218 -28.45 -0.76 7.95
CA VAL A 218 -28.35 0.59 8.56
C VAL A 218 -28.14 0.49 10.07
N ALA A 219 -28.89 -0.38 10.76
CA ALA A 219 -28.74 -0.59 12.20
C ALA A 219 -27.33 -1.08 12.56
N TYR A 220 -26.76 -2.00 11.75
CA TYR A 220 -25.40 -2.47 11.93
C TYR A 220 -24.35 -1.36 11.69
N LEU A 221 -24.49 -0.57 10.62
CA LEU A 221 -23.49 0.41 10.19
C LEU A 221 -23.50 1.70 11.02
N LYS A 222 -24.60 2.04 11.70
CA LYS A 222 -24.86 3.35 12.33
C LYS A 222 -23.70 3.91 13.17
N ASN A 223 -22.98 3.06 13.90
CA ASN A 223 -21.91 3.46 14.82
C ASN A 223 -20.54 2.89 14.41
N LYS A 224 -20.34 2.58 13.13
CA LYS A 224 -19.11 1.95 12.63
C LYS A 224 -18.39 2.87 11.64
N GLN A 225 -17.07 2.82 11.68
CA GLN A 225 -16.17 3.36 10.69
C GLN A 225 -15.57 2.21 9.88
N LEU A 226 -16.07 2.05 8.66
CA LEU A 226 -15.58 1.10 7.66
C LEU A 226 -15.58 1.75 6.27
N LEU A 227 -14.76 1.21 5.38
CA LEU A 227 -14.76 1.56 3.97
C LEU A 227 -15.49 0.48 3.18
N LEU A 228 -16.54 0.86 2.43
CA LEU A 228 -17.20 0.01 1.46
C LEU A 228 -16.74 0.40 0.05
N VAL A 229 -16.22 -0.59 -0.69
CA VAL A 229 -15.95 -0.48 -2.12
C VAL A 229 -17.06 -1.21 -2.86
N LEU A 230 -17.97 -0.45 -3.47
CA LEU A 230 -19.03 -1.00 -4.32
C LEU A 230 -18.50 -1.02 -5.77
N ASP A 231 -18.22 -2.21 -6.29
CA ASP A 231 -17.72 -2.39 -7.66
C ASP A 231 -18.83 -2.92 -8.57
N ASN A 232 -18.76 -2.59 -9.86
CA ASN A 232 -19.77 -2.93 -10.86
C ASN A 232 -21.18 -2.38 -10.59
N PHE A 233 -21.28 -1.18 -10.02
CA PHE A 233 -22.57 -0.55 -9.72
C PHE A 233 -23.41 -0.30 -10.98
N GLU A 234 -22.78 -0.17 -12.15
CA GLU A 234 -23.46 -0.01 -13.45
C GLU A 234 -24.37 -1.20 -13.84
N GLN A 235 -24.24 -2.34 -13.17
CA GLN A 235 -25.10 -3.51 -13.40
C GLN A 235 -26.45 -3.41 -12.67
N VAL A 236 -26.55 -2.53 -11.68
CA VAL A 236 -27.77 -2.32 -10.89
C VAL A 236 -28.74 -1.47 -11.70
N GLY A 237 -29.96 -1.96 -11.90
CA GLY A 237 -31.00 -1.25 -12.65
C GLY A 237 -31.46 0.05 -11.97
N GLU A 238 -32.35 0.76 -12.65
CA GLU A 238 -33.13 1.85 -12.03
C GLU A 238 -34.26 1.25 -11.19
N ALA A 239 -34.57 1.89 -10.05
CA ALA A 239 -35.62 1.46 -9.13
C ALA A 239 -37.01 1.99 -9.54
#